data_AF-A0A0G0IZQ8-F1
#
_entry.id   AF-A0A0G0IZQ8-F1
#
_cell.length_a   1.000
_cell.length_b   1.000
_cell.length_c   1.000
_cell.angle_alpha   90.00
_cell.angle_beta   90.00
_cell.angle_gamma   90.00
#
_symmetry.space_group_name_H-M   'P 1'
#
loop_
_entity.id
_entity.type
_entity.pdbx_description
1 polymer ?
#
loop_
_entity_poly.entity_id
_entity_poly.type
_entity_poly.pdbx_seq_one_letter_code
_entity_poly.pdbx_strand_id
1 'polypeptide(L)'
;MLTKRQKQILDFITYYNKRYGVSPSLEEIKRHFRLKSVSGIHQHIETLKKKDYLNKAENQPRSIEVLRREEMIKIPLLGIIAAGQPIEAIENPSETITVSKNEIGKFGNYYALRVQGNSMIDDGIFDGDIVVIRKQETADDGQTVVAIIDDNEATLKKIYREKSRIKLQPANQEMLPIYRKEVEVRGVVVKIVRNLENGTKDKTLAYKKKIFLDRIKGSNPKSQNKYKRVVLSPIRYAGGKSLAVGHVVELLPDNVKRVVSPFFGGGSIEIAMSKELDLEVIGYDIFDILCNYWKFQIEKPKLLYEKLKELRPNKTTFEKIRLILNDVWKKKVKLDPLTLAVYYVYNFNLSYGPGFMGWSSEIYLDDKRYKRMIENIKNFNPKNLKVECVDFRNVIKNHQNDFLYCDPPYYIGKDSKMFRGIYPMRNIPVHHNGFPHEALGDLLKNHKGGFVLSYNNCPTIREYYKEFQQFFPSWQYTMGQGETRIGLNRKNGNGNHVKESHEIIIFCPPKN
;
A
#
# COMPACT_ATOMS: atom_id res chain seq x y z
N MET A 1 -7.69 -37.22 23.69
CA MET A 1 -6.66 -38.07 24.34
C MET A 1 -6.74 -39.51 23.80
N LEU A 2 -5.60 -40.20 23.63
CA LEU A 2 -5.56 -41.61 23.18
C LEU A 2 -5.60 -42.57 24.38
N THR A 3 -6.29 -43.70 24.25
CA THR A 3 -6.20 -44.78 25.24
C THR A 3 -4.86 -45.51 25.10
N LYS A 4 -4.43 -46.23 26.15
CA LYS A 4 -3.20 -47.04 26.14
C LYS A 4 -3.15 -47.99 24.92
N ARG A 5 -4.27 -48.63 24.60
CA ARG A 5 -4.38 -49.55 23.45
C ARG A 5 -4.30 -48.84 22.11
N GLN A 6 -4.95 -47.68 21.96
CA GLN A 6 -4.89 -46.86 20.75
C GLN A 6 -3.45 -46.37 20.48
N LYS A 7 -2.73 -45.95 21.52
CA LYS A 7 -1.32 -45.55 21.43
C LYS A 7 -0.44 -46.71 20.98
N GLN A 8 -0.58 -47.89 21.61
CA GLN A 8 0.17 -49.08 21.22
C GLN A 8 -0.03 -49.45 19.74
N ILE A 9 -1.28 -49.38 19.24
CA ILE A 9 -1.60 -49.66 17.84
C ILE A 9 -0.95 -48.63 16.92
N LEU A 10 -1.05 -47.34 17.25
CA LEU A 10 -0.42 -46.26 16.48
C LEU A 10 1.11 -46.40 16.44
N ASP A 11 1.74 -46.73 17.57
CA ASP A 11 3.19 -46.94 17.69
C ASP A 11 3.65 -48.14 16.85
N PHE A 12 2.90 -49.25 16.87
CA PHE A 12 3.19 -50.42 16.04
C PHE A 12 3.10 -50.11 14.55
N ILE A 13 2.04 -49.42 14.10
CA ILE A 13 1.89 -49.01 12.68
C ILE A 13 3.03 -48.09 12.27
N THR A 14 3.37 -47.11 13.11
CA THR A 14 4.49 -46.19 12.85
C THR A 14 5.82 -46.92 12.73
N TYR A 15 6.08 -47.87 13.64
CA TYR A 15 7.27 -48.72 13.59
C TYR A 15 7.32 -49.59 12.33
N TYR A 16 6.20 -50.25 12.00
CA TYR A 16 6.10 -51.15 10.86
C TYR A 16 6.33 -50.38 9.54
N ASN A 17 5.69 -49.22 9.36
CA ASN A 17 5.89 -48.37 8.18
C ASN A 17 7.36 -47.95 8.04
N LYS A 18 8.02 -47.56 9.14
CA LYS A 18 9.42 -47.14 9.13
C LYS A 18 10.37 -48.31 8.82
N ARG A 19 10.06 -49.52 9.26
CA ARG A 19 10.93 -50.70 9.11
C ARG A 19 10.78 -51.38 7.75
N TYR A 20 9.56 -51.45 7.21
CA TYR A 20 9.25 -52.23 6.01
C TYR A 20 8.86 -51.37 4.81
N GLY A 21 8.73 -50.05 4.95
CA GLY A 21 8.39 -49.13 3.86
C GLY A 21 6.94 -49.22 3.38
N VAL A 22 6.13 -50.10 3.99
CA VAL A 22 4.71 -50.32 3.66
C VAL A 22 3.89 -50.40 4.94
N SER A 23 2.59 -50.12 4.85
CA SER A 23 1.72 -50.21 6.03
C SER A 23 1.31 -51.65 6.37
N PRO A 24 1.10 -51.97 7.66
CA PRO A 24 0.65 -53.29 8.06
C PRO A 24 -0.82 -53.50 7.68
N SER A 25 -1.15 -54.72 7.27
CA SER A 25 -2.52 -55.20 7.13
C SER A 25 -3.20 -55.37 8.49
N LEU A 26 -4.54 -55.39 8.49
CA LEU A 26 -5.30 -55.62 9.72
C LEU A 26 -5.00 -56.98 10.37
N GLU A 27 -4.67 -58.00 9.57
CA GLU A 27 -4.26 -59.32 10.08
C GLU A 27 -2.86 -59.30 10.71
N GLU A 28 -1.93 -58.50 10.20
CA GLU A 28 -0.62 -58.30 10.84
C GLU A 28 -0.75 -57.58 12.18
N ILE A 29 -1.62 -56.56 12.26
CA ILE A 29 -1.92 -55.87 13.52
C ILE A 29 -2.58 -56.83 14.51
N LYS A 30 -3.60 -57.60 14.07
CA LYS A 30 -4.28 -58.61 14.90
C LYS A 30 -3.30 -59.64 15.46
N ARG A 31 -2.39 -60.16 14.62
CA ARG A 31 -1.37 -61.15 15.00
C ARG A 31 -0.36 -60.58 15.99
N HIS A 32 0.13 -59.36 15.77
CA HIS A 32 1.04 -58.69 16.70
C HIS A 32 0.41 -58.50 18.08
N PHE A 33 -0.86 -58.09 18.11
CA PHE A 33 -1.59 -57.82 19.35
C PHE A 33 -2.34 -59.02 19.93
N ARG A 34 -2.19 -60.21 19.33
CA ARG A 34 -2.82 -61.49 19.71
C ARG A 34 -4.33 -61.39 19.95
N LEU A 35 -5.04 -60.73 19.03
CA LEU A 35 -6.50 -60.52 19.14
C LEU A 35 -7.30 -61.60 18.41
N LYS A 36 -8.49 -61.91 18.93
CA LYS A 36 -9.38 -62.93 18.38
C LYS A 36 -10.02 -62.52 17.04
N SER A 37 -10.28 -61.23 16.81
CA SER A 37 -10.94 -60.75 15.60
C SER A 37 -10.34 -59.46 15.04
N VAL A 38 -10.49 -59.26 13.73
CA VAL A 38 -10.08 -58.03 13.03
C VAL A 38 -11.02 -56.86 13.36
N SER A 39 -12.26 -57.13 13.75
CA SER A 39 -13.28 -56.12 14.06
C SER A 39 -12.81 -55.14 15.16
N GLY A 40 -12.13 -55.63 16.20
CA GLY A 40 -11.60 -54.77 17.26
C GLY A 40 -10.49 -53.84 16.77
N ILE A 41 -9.65 -54.30 15.84
CA ILE A 41 -8.66 -53.43 15.19
C ILE A 41 -9.34 -52.41 14.30
N HIS A 42 -10.37 -52.81 13.54
CA HIS A 42 -11.14 -51.89 12.70
C HIS A 42 -11.69 -50.72 13.51
N GLN A 43 -12.30 -51.00 14.67
CA GLN A 43 -12.80 -49.96 15.58
C GLN A 43 -11.71 -49.03 16.09
N HIS A 44 -10.52 -49.56 16.43
CA HIS A 44 -9.38 -48.74 16.85
C HIS A 44 -8.84 -47.87 15.72
N ILE A 45 -8.74 -48.40 14.50
CA ILE A 45 -8.31 -47.64 13.31
C ILE A 45 -9.30 -46.53 12.99
N GLU A 46 -10.61 -46.82 13.00
CA GLU A 46 -11.64 -45.79 12.78
C GLU A 46 -11.63 -44.73 13.88
N THR A 47 -11.37 -45.12 15.14
CA THR A 47 -11.24 -44.14 16.23
C THR A 47 -9.97 -43.29 16.08
N LEU A 48 -8.86 -43.87 15.63
CA LEU A 48 -7.62 -43.15 15.37
C LEU A 48 -7.76 -42.22 14.14
N LYS A 49 -8.53 -42.64 13.12
CA LYS A 49 -8.92 -41.83 11.96
C LYS A 49 -9.79 -40.64 12.36
N LYS A 50 -10.85 -40.88 13.14
CA LYS A 50 -11.71 -39.82 13.70
C LYS A 50 -10.97 -38.84 14.63
N LYS A 51 -9.80 -39.22 15.15
CA LYS A 51 -8.95 -38.39 16.01
C LYS A 51 -7.77 -37.76 15.25
N ASP A 52 -7.73 -37.88 13.92
CA ASP A 52 -6.67 -37.37 13.03
C ASP A 52 -5.25 -37.87 13.37
N TYR A 53 -5.13 -39.12 13.83
CA TYR A 53 -3.82 -39.77 14.04
C TYR A 53 -3.43 -40.69 12.89
N LEU A 54 -4.41 -41.17 12.12
CA LEU A 54 -4.22 -42.06 10.97
C LEU A 54 -5.17 -41.63 9.85
N ASN A 55 -4.80 -41.92 8.62
CA ASN A 55 -5.73 -42.01 7.50
C ASN A 55 -5.74 -43.43 6.95
N LYS A 56 -6.86 -43.85 6.35
CA LYS A 56 -6.98 -45.16 5.70
C LYS A 56 -8.01 -45.06 4.59
N ALA A 57 -7.61 -45.42 3.36
CA ALA A 57 -8.51 -45.54 2.23
C ALA A 57 -9.43 -46.77 2.40
N GLU A 58 -10.71 -46.59 2.12
CA GLU A 58 -11.70 -47.67 2.18
C GLU A 58 -11.38 -48.75 1.14
N ASN A 59 -11.59 -50.02 1.53
CA ASN A 59 -11.41 -51.20 0.67
C ASN A 59 -10.01 -51.41 0.06
N GLN A 60 -8.99 -50.70 0.53
CA GLN A 60 -7.60 -50.94 0.12
C GLN A 60 -6.79 -51.63 1.21
N PRO A 61 -6.15 -52.78 0.92
CA PRO A 61 -5.18 -53.38 1.83
C PRO A 61 -3.95 -52.48 1.92
N ARG A 62 -3.40 -52.35 3.14
CA ARG A 62 -2.17 -51.59 3.41
C ARG A 62 -2.23 -50.09 3.03
N SER A 63 -3.40 -49.46 3.15
CA SER A 63 -3.61 -48.02 2.94
C SER A 63 -3.50 -47.17 4.21
N ILE A 64 -2.94 -47.69 5.31
CA ILE A 64 -2.86 -46.95 6.57
C ILE A 64 -1.69 -45.96 6.55
N GLU A 65 -2.03 -44.68 6.53
CA GLU A 65 -1.09 -43.58 6.62
C GLU A 65 -1.09 -42.99 8.04
N VAL A 66 0.10 -42.81 8.62
CA VAL A 66 0.22 -42.18 9.94
C VAL A 66 0.27 -40.67 9.78
N LEU A 67 -0.73 -39.98 10.31
CA LEU A 67 -0.75 -38.52 10.34
C LEU A 67 0.16 -38.07 11.49
N ARG A 68 1.33 -37.51 11.16
CA ARG A 68 2.21 -36.91 12.17
C ARG A 68 1.52 -35.67 12.73
N ARG A 69 1.05 -35.73 13.99
CA ARG A 69 0.84 -34.49 14.75
C ARG A 69 2.20 -33.87 15.00
N GLU A 70 2.49 -32.81 14.27
CA GLU A 70 3.66 -31.99 14.53
C GLU A 70 3.51 -31.38 15.92
N GLU A 71 4.50 -31.57 16.81
CA GLU A 71 4.56 -30.81 18.05
C GLU A 71 4.79 -29.35 17.67
N MET A 72 3.70 -28.57 17.69
CA MET A 72 3.74 -27.13 17.45
C MET A 72 4.25 -26.43 18.70
N ILE A 73 5.24 -25.54 18.53
CA ILE A 73 5.71 -24.65 19.59
C ILE A 73 5.40 -23.21 19.22
N LYS A 74 5.10 -22.39 20.24
CA LYS A 74 4.95 -20.93 20.08
C LYS A 74 6.28 -20.27 20.37
N ILE A 75 6.76 -19.46 19.43
CA ILE A 75 8.01 -18.70 19.53
C ILE A 75 7.67 -17.22 19.61
N PRO A 76 8.20 -16.47 20.58
CA PRO A 76 7.95 -15.03 20.71
C PRO A 76 8.59 -14.25 19.56
N LEU A 77 7.83 -13.33 18.96
CA LEU A 77 8.35 -12.34 18.02
C LEU A 77 8.84 -11.13 18.81
N LEU A 78 10.17 -10.93 18.86
CA LEU A 78 10.77 -9.95 19.77
C LEU A 78 10.95 -8.55 19.18
N GLY A 79 10.88 -8.42 17.85
CA GLY A 79 11.18 -7.14 17.22
C GLY A 79 11.36 -7.20 15.71
N ILE A 80 11.83 -6.08 15.18
CA ILE A 80 12.25 -5.93 13.79
C ILE A 80 13.79 -5.91 13.76
N ILE A 81 14.39 -6.50 12.73
CA ILE A 81 15.83 -6.40 12.46
C ILE A 81 16.04 -5.70 11.12
N ALA A 82 16.51 -4.45 11.20
CA ALA A 82 16.92 -3.67 10.05
C ALA A 82 18.43 -3.81 9.81
N ALA A 83 18.88 -3.59 8.57
CA ALA A 83 20.30 -3.49 8.30
C ALA A 83 20.88 -2.19 8.90
N GLY A 84 21.60 -2.28 10.02
CA GLY A 84 22.39 -1.17 10.58
C GLY A 84 21.59 -0.19 11.46
N GLN A 85 20.63 -0.69 12.23
CA GLN A 85 19.97 0.06 13.31
C GLN A 85 19.78 -0.86 14.54
N PRO A 86 19.57 -0.31 15.75
CA PRO A 86 19.27 -1.10 16.94
C PRO A 86 18.06 -2.02 16.74
N ILE A 87 17.98 -3.10 17.53
CA ILE A 87 16.74 -3.91 17.57
C ILE A 87 15.63 -3.03 18.13
N GLU A 88 14.67 -2.65 17.29
CA GLU A 88 13.45 -1.99 17.75
C GLU A 88 12.56 -3.03 18.42
N ALA A 89 12.32 -2.86 19.72
CA ALA A 89 11.33 -3.63 20.44
C ALA A 89 9.93 -3.24 19.91
N ILE A 90 9.16 -4.24 19.47
CA ILE A 90 7.74 -4.01 19.15
C ILE A 90 7.02 -3.75 20.49
N GLU A 91 6.22 -2.67 20.56
CA GLU A 91 5.47 -2.26 21.76
C GLU A 91 4.41 -3.29 22.24
N ASN A 92 4.25 -4.43 21.55
CA ASN A 92 3.28 -5.48 21.86
C ASN A 92 3.97 -6.79 22.31
N PRO A 93 4.12 -7.05 23.62
CA PRO A 93 4.80 -8.23 24.17
C PRO A 93 4.05 -9.58 24.01
N SER A 94 3.08 -9.70 23.09
CA SER A 94 2.20 -10.87 22.97
C SER A 94 2.14 -11.51 21.58
N GLU A 95 2.88 -11.01 20.59
CA GLU A 95 2.93 -11.64 19.25
C GLU A 95 3.83 -12.90 19.28
N THR A 96 3.29 -14.03 18.83
CA THR A 96 4.01 -15.31 18.73
C THR A 96 3.78 -15.93 17.36
N ILE A 97 4.80 -16.60 16.83
CA ILE A 97 4.66 -17.48 15.66
C ILE A 97 4.55 -18.93 16.12
N THR A 98 3.83 -19.75 15.36
CA THR A 98 3.71 -21.18 15.66
C THR A 98 4.47 -21.97 14.59
N VAL A 99 5.40 -22.82 15.01
CA VAL A 99 6.23 -23.64 14.11
C VAL A 99 6.30 -25.08 14.60
N SER A 100 6.56 -26.03 13.70
CA SER A 100 6.74 -27.44 14.06
C SER A 100 8.14 -27.66 14.63
N LYS A 101 8.22 -28.34 15.77
CA LYS A 101 9.48 -28.64 16.47
C LYS A 101 10.46 -29.46 15.62
N ASN A 102 9.96 -30.22 14.66
CA ASN A 102 10.81 -30.99 13.73
C ASN A 102 11.59 -30.09 12.77
N GLU A 103 11.12 -28.86 12.53
CA GLU A 103 11.71 -27.96 11.53
C GLU A 103 12.85 -27.10 12.07
N ILE A 104 12.94 -26.94 13.40
CA ILE A 104 13.91 -26.05 14.07
C ILE A 104 14.88 -26.80 14.99
N GLY A 105 14.59 -28.08 15.29
CA GLY A 105 15.40 -28.94 16.16
C GLY A 105 14.76 -29.20 17.53
N LYS A 106 15.05 -30.39 18.10
CA LYS A 106 14.38 -30.89 19.32
C LYS A 106 14.70 -30.12 20.60
N PHE A 107 15.82 -29.40 20.66
CA PHE A 107 16.33 -28.72 21.85
C PHE A 107 16.86 -27.32 21.48
N GLY A 108 16.53 -26.30 22.26
CA GLY A 108 17.02 -24.93 22.09
C GLY A 108 16.01 -23.88 22.56
N ASN A 109 16.51 -22.69 22.92
CA ASN A 109 15.69 -21.51 23.14
C ASN A 109 15.60 -20.73 21.83
N TYR A 110 14.39 -20.38 21.41
CA TYR A 110 14.14 -19.72 20.14
C TYR A 110 13.42 -18.39 20.33
N TYR A 111 13.71 -17.46 19.43
CA TYR A 111 12.94 -16.23 19.26
C TYR A 111 12.83 -15.91 17.78
N ALA A 112 11.89 -15.04 17.42
CA ALA A 112 11.69 -14.61 16.05
C ALA A 112 11.93 -13.10 15.91
N LEU A 113 12.38 -12.69 14.71
CA LEU A 113 12.50 -11.29 14.32
C LEU A 113 11.90 -11.11 12.92
N ARG A 114 11.26 -9.97 12.69
CA ARG A 114 10.80 -9.58 11.35
C ARG A 114 11.92 -8.87 10.61
N VAL A 115 12.19 -9.29 9.38
CA VAL A 115 13.26 -8.73 8.56
C VAL A 115 12.81 -7.43 7.93
N GLN A 116 13.69 -6.43 7.97
CA GLN A 116 13.53 -5.17 7.25
C GLN A 116 14.77 -4.89 6.39
N GLY A 117 14.57 -4.74 5.08
CA GLY A 117 15.59 -4.49 4.07
C GLY A 117 16.05 -5.73 3.30
N ASN A 118 16.99 -5.51 2.37
CA ASN A 118 17.32 -6.47 1.31
C ASN A 118 18.71 -7.11 1.46
N SER A 119 19.33 -7.09 2.64
CA SER A 119 20.75 -7.49 2.78
C SER A 119 21.03 -8.99 2.65
N MET A 120 19.97 -9.82 2.62
CA MET A 120 20.06 -11.27 2.65
C MET A 120 19.21 -11.95 1.54
N ILE A 121 18.90 -11.22 0.46
CA ILE A 121 18.03 -11.66 -0.63
C ILE A 121 18.57 -12.89 -1.39
N ASP A 122 19.89 -13.01 -1.54
CA ASP A 122 20.52 -14.13 -2.26
C ASP A 122 20.43 -15.45 -1.45
N ASP A 123 20.21 -15.34 -0.14
CA ASP A 123 19.89 -16.46 0.76
C ASP A 123 18.37 -16.71 0.85
N GLY A 124 17.57 -16.01 0.05
CA GLY A 124 16.12 -16.07 0.07
C GLY A 124 15.49 -15.46 1.32
N ILE A 125 16.15 -14.53 2.00
CA ILE A 125 15.56 -13.78 3.12
C ILE A 125 15.15 -12.41 2.59
N PHE A 126 13.84 -12.19 2.44
CA PHE A 126 13.28 -10.97 1.85
C PHE A 126 12.74 -10.01 2.93
N ASP A 127 12.59 -8.75 2.54
CA ASP A 127 11.89 -7.75 3.36
C ASP A 127 10.49 -8.25 3.77
N GLY A 128 10.19 -8.18 5.07
CA GLY A 128 8.93 -8.65 5.65
C GLY A 128 8.93 -10.12 6.09
N ASP A 129 9.93 -10.93 5.72
CA ASP A 129 10.04 -12.32 6.19
C ASP A 129 10.21 -12.37 7.72
N ILE A 130 9.75 -13.47 8.35
CA ILE A 130 10.04 -13.74 9.76
C ILE A 130 11.14 -14.78 9.83
N VAL A 131 12.25 -14.44 10.47
CA VAL A 131 13.33 -15.40 10.74
C VAL A 131 13.19 -15.96 12.15
N VAL A 132 13.34 -17.26 12.28
CA VAL A 132 13.42 -17.97 13.57
C VAL A 132 14.89 -18.14 13.92
N ILE A 133 15.26 -17.64 15.08
CA ILE A 133 16.63 -17.62 15.58
C ILE A 133 16.73 -18.56 16.77
N ARG A 134 17.72 -19.45 16.73
CA ARG A 134 18.15 -20.21 17.90
C ARG A 134 19.11 -19.34 18.70
N LYS A 135 18.78 -19.07 19.96
CA LYS A 135 19.60 -18.26 20.86
C LYS A 135 20.88 -19.02 21.22
N GLN A 136 22.02 -18.49 20.79
CA GLN A 136 23.35 -19.02 21.04
C GLN A 136 24.39 -17.91 20.83
N GLU A 137 25.56 -18.05 21.45
CA GLU A 137 26.64 -17.03 21.46
C GLU A 137 27.74 -17.32 20.43
N THR A 138 27.67 -18.47 19.76
CA THR A 138 28.63 -18.92 18.76
C THR A 138 27.91 -19.31 17.47
N ALA A 139 28.62 -19.34 16.34
CA ALA A 139 28.11 -19.73 15.04
C ALA A 139 29.25 -20.27 14.17
N ASP A 140 28.98 -21.18 13.25
CA ASP A 140 29.95 -21.69 12.28
C ASP A 140 30.08 -20.74 11.08
N ASP A 141 31.23 -20.80 10.40
CA ASP A 141 31.46 -19.99 9.22
C ASP A 141 30.45 -20.30 8.11
N GLY A 142 29.91 -19.24 7.49
CA GLY A 142 28.86 -19.31 6.49
C GLY A 142 27.43 -19.33 7.05
N GLN A 143 27.24 -19.45 8.37
CA GLN A 143 25.90 -19.34 8.98
C GLN A 143 25.40 -17.89 9.00
N THR A 144 24.10 -17.73 8.78
CA THR A 144 23.41 -16.46 8.92
C THR A 144 23.10 -16.19 10.40
N VAL A 145 23.62 -15.10 10.93
CA VAL A 145 23.58 -14.77 12.36
C VAL A 145 22.91 -13.43 12.62
N VAL A 146 22.34 -13.29 13.82
CA VAL A 146 22.08 -11.97 14.42
C VAL A 146 23.37 -11.52 15.09
N ALA A 147 24.06 -10.58 14.46
CA ALA A 147 25.29 -9.98 14.95
C ALA A 147 25.01 -8.60 15.54
N ILE A 148 25.54 -8.31 16.73
CA ILE A 148 25.60 -6.96 17.26
C ILE A 148 26.95 -6.36 16.90
N ILE A 149 26.91 -5.20 16.27
CA ILE A 149 28.05 -4.37 15.87
C ILE A 149 27.88 -2.96 16.46
N ASP A 150 28.92 -2.13 16.35
CA ASP A 150 28.98 -0.68 16.65
C ASP A 150 27.75 -0.04 17.33
N ASP A 151 27.92 0.56 18.52
CA ASP A 151 26.83 1.23 19.27
C ASP A 151 25.56 0.38 19.50
N ASN A 152 25.75 -0.95 19.59
CA ASN A 152 24.68 -1.94 19.87
C ASN A 152 23.66 -2.10 18.72
N GLU A 153 24.08 -1.87 17.48
CA GLU A 153 23.29 -2.12 16.28
C GLU A 153 23.21 -3.61 15.96
N ALA A 154 22.00 -4.13 15.73
CA ALA A 154 21.83 -5.51 15.31
C ALA A 154 21.73 -5.63 13.80
N THR A 155 22.35 -6.67 13.24
CA THR A 155 22.31 -6.95 11.80
C THR A 155 22.23 -8.44 11.51
N LEU A 156 21.62 -8.77 10.37
CA LEU A 156 21.56 -10.12 9.85
C LEU A 156 22.59 -10.29 8.73
N LYS A 157 23.61 -11.14 8.93
CA LYS A 157 24.71 -11.37 7.98
C LYS A 157 25.25 -12.80 8.07
N LYS A 158 25.94 -13.27 7.02
CA LYS A 158 26.80 -14.47 7.13
C LYS A 158 28.08 -14.13 7.87
N ILE A 159 28.44 -14.93 8.86
CA ILE A 159 29.70 -14.76 9.59
C ILE A 159 30.81 -15.62 8.99
N TYR A 160 32.01 -15.06 8.84
CA TYR A 160 33.22 -15.79 8.47
C TYR A 160 34.38 -15.32 9.34
N ARG A 161 35.20 -16.24 9.84
CA ARG A 161 36.37 -15.92 10.65
C ARG A 161 37.62 -15.93 9.78
N GLU A 162 38.26 -14.76 9.65
CA GLU A 162 39.56 -14.62 8.99
C GLU A 162 40.67 -14.53 10.05
N LYS A 163 41.94 -14.73 9.66
CA LYS A 163 43.09 -14.82 10.58
C LYS A 163 43.21 -13.68 11.60
N SER A 164 42.72 -12.48 11.29
CA SER A 164 42.86 -11.28 12.14
C SER A 164 41.57 -10.50 12.34
N ARG A 165 40.42 -10.99 11.84
CA ARG A 165 39.14 -10.27 11.85
C ARG A 165 37.97 -11.19 11.53
N ILE A 166 36.78 -10.73 11.88
CA ILE A 166 35.51 -11.33 11.49
C ILE A 166 34.95 -10.55 10.29
N LYS A 167 34.51 -11.29 9.29
CA LYS A 167 33.81 -10.78 8.11
C LYS A 167 32.31 -11.10 8.24
N LEU A 168 31.49 -10.06 8.27
CA LEU A 168 30.04 -10.13 8.18
C LEU A 168 29.62 -9.84 6.73
N GLN A 169 29.30 -10.89 6.00
CA GLN A 169 28.98 -10.86 4.58
C GLN A 169 27.46 -10.74 4.38
N PRO A 170 26.96 -9.69 3.69
CA PRO A 170 25.59 -9.70 3.19
C PRO A 170 25.42 -10.79 2.13
N ALA A 171 24.26 -11.45 2.11
CA ALA A 171 23.82 -12.26 0.97
C ALA A 171 23.03 -11.35 0.02
N ASN A 172 23.74 -10.34 -0.51
CA ASN A 172 23.28 -9.42 -1.55
C ASN A 172 24.51 -8.90 -2.28
N GLN A 173 24.63 -9.21 -3.58
CA GLN A 173 25.78 -8.81 -4.41
C GLN A 173 26.00 -7.30 -4.52
N GLU A 174 24.97 -6.48 -4.32
CA GLU A 174 25.06 -5.02 -4.38
C GLU A 174 25.62 -4.39 -3.09
N MET A 175 25.87 -5.19 -2.04
CA MET A 175 26.29 -4.71 -0.72
C MET A 175 27.69 -5.18 -0.34
N LEU A 176 28.48 -4.27 0.25
CA LEU A 176 29.85 -4.57 0.69
C LEU A 176 29.88 -5.31 2.05
N PRO A 177 30.87 -6.19 2.29
CA PRO A 177 31.06 -6.85 3.58
C PRO A 177 31.48 -5.88 4.68
N ILE A 178 31.10 -6.19 5.93
CA ILE A 178 31.53 -5.47 7.13
C ILE A 178 32.63 -6.27 7.81
N TYR A 179 33.74 -5.61 8.16
CA TYR A 179 34.88 -6.23 8.82
C TYR A 179 35.08 -5.68 10.23
N ARG A 180 35.14 -6.54 11.24
CA ARG A 180 35.35 -6.15 12.65
C ARG A 180 36.33 -7.07 13.34
N LYS A 181 37.02 -6.59 14.38
CA LYS A 181 37.88 -7.45 15.19
C LYS A 181 37.07 -8.40 16.06
N GLU A 182 35.97 -7.90 16.60
CA GLU A 182 35.05 -8.62 17.49
C GLU A 182 33.61 -8.38 17.06
N VAL A 183 32.75 -9.37 17.26
CA VAL A 183 31.31 -9.32 16.97
C VAL A 183 30.60 -10.14 18.04
N GLU A 184 29.53 -9.62 18.62
CA GLU A 184 28.67 -10.40 19.51
C GLU A 184 27.59 -11.13 18.69
N VAL A 185 27.53 -12.45 18.81
CA VAL A 185 26.46 -13.26 18.19
C VAL A 185 25.33 -13.45 19.19
N ARG A 186 24.11 -13.04 18.82
CA ARG A 186 22.89 -13.24 19.62
C ARG A 186 22.05 -14.44 19.18
N GLY A 187 22.43 -15.09 18.09
CA GLY A 187 21.85 -16.35 17.64
C GLY A 187 22.06 -16.63 16.15
N VAL A 188 21.66 -17.83 15.75
CA VAL A 188 21.76 -18.33 14.38
C VAL A 188 20.37 -18.52 13.79
N VAL A 189 20.16 -18.08 12.56
CA VAL A 189 18.90 -18.29 11.83
C VAL A 189 18.77 -19.78 11.49
N VAL A 190 17.70 -20.41 11.97
CA VAL A 190 17.43 -21.84 11.78
C VAL A 190 16.24 -22.11 10.85
N LYS A 191 15.34 -21.14 10.70
CA LYS A 191 14.19 -21.26 9.81
C LYS A 191 13.73 -19.89 9.33
N ILE A 192 13.28 -19.84 8.08
CA ILE A 192 12.57 -18.70 7.51
C ILE A 192 11.09 -19.09 7.48
N VAL A 193 10.26 -18.32 8.17
CA VAL A 193 8.80 -18.46 8.14
C VAL A 193 8.28 -17.39 7.19
N ARG A 194 7.91 -17.84 6.00
CA ARG A 194 7.06 -17.08 5.11
C ARG A 194 5.66 -17.59 5.32
N ASN A 195 4.81 -16.80 5.98
CA ASN A 195 3.41 -17.13 6.03
C ASN A 195 2.86 -17.01 4.61
N LEU A 196 2.73 -18.14 3.89
CA LEU A 196 2.04 -18.16 2.59
C LEU A 196 0.55 -17.80 2.77
N GLU A 197 -0.04 -18.08 3.94
CA GLU A 197 -1.39 -17.63 4.31
C GLU A 197 -1.48 -16.11 4.54
N ASN A 198 -0.42 -15.48 5.08
CA ASN A 198 -0.30 -14.01 5.07
C ASN A 198 0.08 -13.52 3.68
N GLY A 199 0.84 -14.25 2.86
CA GLY A 199 1.11 -13.88 1.47
C GLY A 199 -0.17 -13.73 0.63
N THR A 200 -1.23 -14.49 0.96
CA THR A 200 -2.58 -14.26 0.43
C THR A 200 -3.32 -13.10 1.10
N LYS A 201 -3.25 -12.94 2.43
CA LYS A 201 -3.89 -11.81 3.15
C LYS A 201 -3.24 -10.46 2.85
N ASP A 202 -1.92 -10.38 2.85
CA ASP A 202 -1.05 -9.25 2.51
C ASP A 202 -1.29 -8.76 1.07
N LYS A 203 -1.78 -9.64 0.19
CA LYS A 203 -2.22 -9.29 -1.17
C LYS A 203 -3.66 -8.82 -1.27
N THR A 204 -4.52 -9.07 -0.27
CA THR A 204 -5.91 -8.59 -0.31
C THR A 204 -5.97 -7.08 -0.20
N LEU A 205 -6.93 -6.47 -0.91
CA LEU A 205 -7.20 -5.05 -0.80
C LEU A 205 -7.54 -4.65 0.64
N ALA A 206 -8.36 -5.46 1.34
CA ALA A 206 -8.75 -5.22 2.73
C ALA A 206 -7.55 -5.03 3.66
N TYR A 207 -6.53 -5.88 3.53
CA TYR A 207 -5.32 -5.78 4.35
C TYR A 207 -4.50 -4.54 4.01
N LYS A 208 -4.22 -4.30 2.71
CA LYS A 208 -3.46 -3.12 2.26
C LYS A 208 -4.13 -1.82 2.68
N LYS A 209 -5.45 -1.77 2.53
CA LYS A 209 -6.30 -0.66 2.99
C LYS A 209 -6.15 -0.44 4.48
N LYS A 210 -6.24 -1.50 5.31
CA LYS A 210 -6.06 -1.39 6.76
C LYS A 210 -4.68 -0.83 7.12
N ILE A 211 -3.60 -1.40 6.61
CA ILE A 211 -2.22 -0.95 6.87
C ILE A 211 -2.03 0.51 6.47
N PHE A 212 -2.53 0.88 5.28
CA PHE A 212 -2.44 2.25 4.79
C PHE A 212 -3.18 3.23 5.70
N LEU A 213 -4.44 2.93 6.05
CA LEU A 213 -5.28 3.78 6.89
C LEU A 213 -4.72 3.93 8.30
N ASP A 214 -4.18 2.86 8.90
CA ASP A 214 -3.55 2.90 10.22
C ASP A 214 -2.30 3.80 10.21
N ARG A 215 -1.46 3.70 9.17
CA ARG A 215 -0.26 4.55 9.00
C ARG A 215 -0.58 6.03 8.93
N ILE A 216 -1.68 6.39 8.24
CA ILE A 216 -2.11 7.78 8.08
C ILE A 216 -3.11 8.24 9.14
N LYS A 217 -3.49 7.39 10.11
CA LYS A 217 -4.42 7.77 11.17
C LYS A 217 -3.83 8.91 12.01
N GLY A 218 -4.68 9.88 12.36
CA GLY A 218 -4.30 10.97 13.26
C GLY A 218 -3.92 10.42 14.63
N SER A 219 -2.77 10.82 15.16
CA SER A 219 -2.32 10.44 16.51
C SER A 219 -3.00 11.27 17.62
N ASN A 220 -3.55 12.44 17.26
CA ASN A 220 -4.22 13.32 18.20
C ASN A 220 -5.75 13.10 18.14
N PRO A 221 -6.38 12.52 19.19
CA PRO A 221 -7.82 12.31 19.22
C PRO A 221 -8.64 13.62 19.27
N LYS A 222 -8.00 14.77 19.56
CA LYS A 222 -8.62 16.11 19.50
C LYS A 222 -8.53 16.76 18.12
N SER A 223 -7.82 16.15 17.16
CA SER A 223 -7.75 16.64 15.78
C SER A 223 -9.11 16.48 15.10
N GLN A 224 -9.60 17.53 14.44
CA GLN A 224 -10.79 17.44 13.58
C GLN A 224 -10.55 16.52 12.36
N ASN A 225 -9.29 16.35 11.95
CA ASN A 225 -8.92 15.46 10.84
C ASN A 225 -8.67 14.05 11.37
N LYS A 226 -9.48 13.07 10.92
CA LYS A 226 -9.31 11.64 11.21
C LYS A 226 -8.01 11.06 10.63
N TYR A 227 -7.60 11.56 9.46
CA TYR A 227 -6.41 11.12 8.75
C TYR A 227 -5.44 12.27 8.47
N LYS A 228 -4.14 11.97 8.49
CA LYS A 228 -3.04 12.85 8.07
C LYS A 228 -3.14 13.11 6.56
N ARG A 229 -2.67 14.28 6.13
CA ARG A 229 -2.60 14.65 4.70
C ARG A 229 -1.65 13.72 3.95
N VAL A 230 -2.07 13.21 2.81
CA VAL A 230 -1.26 12.35 1.92
C VAL A 230 -0.85 13.13 0.68
N VAL A 231 0.46 13.35 0.49
CA VAL A 231 1.00 14.15 -0.61
C VAL A 231 1.88 13.27 -1.50
N LEU A 232 1.25 12.66 -2.51
CA LEU A 232 1.92 11.75 -3.47
C LEU A 232 2.03 12.32 -4.89
N SER A 233 1.19 13.31 -5.24
CA SER A 233 1.20 13.90 -6.58
C SER A 233 2.43 14.78 -6.81
N PRO A 234 3.12 14.66 -7.96
CA PRO A 234 4.27 15.49 -8.31
C PRO A 234 3.87 16.92 -8.75
N ILE A 235 2.58 17.18 -8.98
CA ILE A 235 2.07 18.52 -9.27
C ILE A 235 1.23 19.06 -8.12
N ARG A 236 1.37 20.36 -7.88
CA ARG A 236 0.40 21.08 -7.06
C ARG A 236 -0.84 21.24 -7.93
N TYR A 237 -2.02 20.82 -7.48
CA TYR A 237 -3.27 21.01 -8.24
C TYR A 237 -4.28 21.73 -7.37
N ALA A 238 -4.94 22.74 -7.93
CA ALA A 238 -6.02 23.44 -7.22
C ALA A 238 -7.10 22.40 -6.85
N GLY A 239 -7.74 22.51 -5.69
CA GLY A 239 -8.74 21.54 -5.25
C GLY A 239 -8.27 20.11 -5.00
N GLY A 240 -6.95 19.85 -5.01
CA GLY A 240 -6.37 18.53 -4.80
C GLY A 240 -6.79 17.88 -3.47
N LYS A 241 -7.38 16.68 -3.56
CA LYS A 241 -8.02 15.95 -2.45
C LYS A 241 -7.05 15.18 -1.54
N SER A 242 -5.84 15.70 -1.36
CA SER A 242 -4.80 15.15 -0.46
C SER A 242 -5.24 14.94 0.99
N LEU A 243 -6.21 15.72 1.48
CA LEU A 243 -6.81 15.56 2.82
C LEU A 243 -7.96 14.53 2.84
N ALA A 244 -8.60 14.26 1.71
CA ALA A 244 -9.70 13.32 1.60
C ALA A 244 -9.25 11.87 1.35
N VAL A 245 -7.97 11.64 1.03
CA VAL A 245 -7.42 10.31 0.68
C VAL A 245 -7.85 9.23 1.67
N GLY A 246 -7.64 9.44 2.98
CA GLY A 246 -8.03 8.45 3.98
C GLY A 246 -9.54 8.22 4.07
N HIS A 247 -10.34 9.27 3.93
CA HIS A 247 -11.81 9.18 3.97
C HIS A 247 -12.36 8.40 2.77
N VAL A 248 -11.81 8.62 1.57
CA VAL A 248 -12.25 7.92 0.36
C VAL A 248 -11.76 6.47 0.36
N VAL A 249 -10.50 6.23 0.76
CA VAL A 249 -9.96 4.86 0.86
C VAL A 249 -10.72 4.03 1.91
N GLU A 250 -11.18 4.63 3.00
CA GLU A 250 -12.03 3.95 4.00
C GLU A 250 -13.34 3.41 3.40
N LEU A 251 -13.96 4.16 2.47
CA LEU A 251 -15.21 3.79 1.81
C LEU A 251 -15.04 2.79 0.67
N LEU A 252 -13.82 2.59 0.17
CA LEU A 252 -13.53 1.69 -0.94
C LEU A 252 -13.90 0.23 -0.57
N PRO A 253 -14.77 -0.47 -1.32
CA PRO A 253 -15.11 -1.86 -1.06
C PRO A 253 -13.91 -2.81 -1.24
N ASP A 254 -13.81 -3.83 -0.39
CA ASP A 254 -12.64 -4.72 -0.31
C ASP A 254 -12.50 -5.70 -1.50
N ASN A 255 -13.53 -5.84 -2.33
CA ASN A 255 -13.54 -6.68 -3.53
C ASN A 255 -13.21 -5.92 -4.82
N VAL A 256 -12.95 -4.60 -4.74
CA VAL A 256 -12.58 -3.79 -5.91
C VAL A 256 -11.22 -4.23 -6.44
N LYS A 257 -11.14 -4.46 -7.75
CA LYS A 257 -9.87 -4.76 -8.45
C LYS A 257 -9.35 -3.59 -9.26
N ARG A 258 -10.27 -2.75 -9.75
CA ARG A 258 -10.01 -1.62 -10.62
C ARG A 258 -10.84 -0.41 -10.19
N VAL A 259 -10.21 0.75 -10.23
CA VAL A 259 -10.88 2.04 -10.04
C VAL A 259 -10.77 2.85 -11.32
N VAL A 260 -11.89 3.43 -11.75
CA VAL A 260 -11.95 4.37 -12.87
C VAL A 260 -12.24 5.76 -12.33
N SER A 261 -11.41 6.74 -12.69
CA SER A 261 -11.61 8.14 -12.31
C SER A 261 -11.93 8.99 -13.53
N PRO A 262 -13.20 9.42 -13.74
CA PRO A 262 -13.56 10.26 -14.88
C PRO A 262 -13.02 11.71 -14.81
N PHE A 263 -12.46 12.13 -13.67
CA PHE A 263 -12.02 13.49 -13.39
C PHE A 263 -10.67 13.48 -12.67
N PHE A 264 -9.62 13.10 -13.39
CA PHE A 264 -8.32 12.80 -12.80
C PHE A 264 -7.65 14.03 -12.16
N GLY A 265 -7.65 15.17 -12.84
CA GLY A 265 -7.05 16.40 -12.34
C GLY A 265 -5.62 16.22 -11.82
N GLY A 266 -5.44 16.43 -10.51
CA GLY A 266 -4.17 16.26 -9.81
C GLY A 266 -3.87 14.85 -9.30
N GLY A 267 -4.81 13.91 -9.38
CA GLY A 267 -4.62 12.48 -9.09
C GLY A 267 -4.34 12.11 -7.63
N SER A 268 -4.73 12.93 -6.64
CA SER A 268 -4.31 12.71 -5.24
C SER A 268 -4.79 11.38 -4.65
N ILE A 269 -6.04 11.00 -4.96
CA ILE A 269 -6.66 9.77 -4.42
C ILE A 269 -6.29 8.58 -5.28
N GLU A 270 -6.32 8.78 -6.60
CA GLU A 270 -5.98 7.79 -7.62
C GLU A 270 -4.56 7.28 -7.47
N ILE A 271 -3.59 8.19 -7.29
CA ILE A 271 -2.19 7.82 -7.05
C ILE A 271 -2.07 7.04 -5.74
N ALA A 272 -2.80 7.41 -4.69
CA ALA A 272 -2.78 6.67 -3.43
C ALA A 272 -3.35 5.26 -3.59
N MET A 273 -4.48 5.11 -4.27
CA MET A 273 -5.10 3.81 -4.56
C MET A 273 -4.17 2.91 -5.38
N SER A 274 -3.56 3.44 -6.44
CA SER A 274 -2.63 2.67 -7.27
C SER A 274 -1.34 2.31 -6.53
N LYS A 275 -0.71 3.30 -5.87
CA LYS A 275 0.61 3.12 -5.26
C LYS A 275 0.58 2.33 -3.95
N GLU A 276 -0.41 2.59 -3.10
CA GLU A 276 -0.45 2.06 -1.73
C GLU A 276 -1.33 0.81 -1.61
N LEU A 277 -2.31 0.65 -2.50
CA LEU A 277 -3.25 -0.48 -2.48
C LEU A 277 -3.05 -1.46 -3.63
N ASP A 278 -2.14 -1.16 -4.57
CA ASP A 278 -1.88 -1.92 -5.81
C ASP A 278 -3.14 -2.13 -6.68
N LEU A 279 -4.06 -1.17 -6.67
CA LEU A 279 -5.22 -1.21 -7.56
C LEU A 279 -4.82 -0.85 -8.99
N GLU A 280 -5.48 -1.46 -9.97
CA GLU A 280 -5.51 -0.91 -11.31
C GLU A 280 -6.32 0.38 -11.31
N VAL A 281 -5.70 1.50 -11.70
CA VAL A 281 -6.37 2.80 -11.74
C VAL A 281 -6.30 3.37 -13.15
N ILE A 282 -7.47 3.69 -13.69
CA ILE A 282 -7.60 4.36 -14.99
C ILE A 282 -8.17 5.74 -14.77
N GLY A 283 -7.32 6.76 -14.89
CA GLY A 283 -7.71 8.16 -14.85
C GLY A 283 -8.15 8.66 -16.22
N TYR A 284 -9.12 9.55 -16.24
CA TYR A 284 -9.56 10.29 -17.40
C TYR A 284 -9.69 11.76 -17.05
N ASP A 285 -9.39 12.62 -18.00
CA ASP A 285 -9.69 14.04 -17.90
C ASP A 285 -10.10 14.56 -19.29
N ILE A 286 -10.80 15.69 -19.33
CA ILE A 286 -11.16 16.36 -20.58
C ILE A 286 -10.05 17.31 -21.04
N PHE A 287 -9.14 17.70 -20.14
CA PHE A 287 -8.08 18.63 -20.46
C PHE A 287 -6.88 17.92 -21.09
N ASP A 288 -6.82 17.95 -22.42
CA ASP A 288 -5.81 17.30 -23.24
C ASP A 288 -4.35 17.63 -22.87
N ILE A 289 -4.03 18.90 -22.58
CA ILE A 289 -2.68 19.31 -22.16
C ILE A 289 -2.27 18.64 -20.85
N LEU A 290 -3.20 18.53 -19.89
CA LEU A 290 -2.98 17.85 -18.61
C LEU A 290 -2.82 16.33 -18.81
N CYS A 291 -3.67 15.71 -19.63
CA CYS A 291 -3.54 14.28 -19.97
C CYS A 291 -2.20 13.98 -20.64
N ASN A 292 -1.76 14.85 -21.57
CA ASN A 292 -0.46 14.73 -22.21
C ASN A 292 0.68 14.78 -21.19
N TYR A 293 0.64 15.72 -20.23
CA TYR A 293 1.60 15.76 -19.13
C TYR A 293 1.61 14.45 -18.32
N TRP A 294 0.43 13.96 -17.91
CA TRP A 294 0.34 12.75 -17.09
C TRP A 294 0.90 11.53 -17.81
N LYS A 295 0.68 11.42 -19.12
CA LYS A 295 1.28 10.35 -19.93
C LYS A 295 2.80 10.33 -19.81
N PHE A 296 3.47 11.47 -19.96
CA PHE A 296 4.93 11.55 -19.80
C PHE A 296 5.38 11.36 -18.34
N GLN A 297 4.64 11.91 -17.38
CA GLN A 297 4.96 11.77 -15.96
C GLN A 297 4.91 10.31 -15.50
N ILE A 298 3.94 9.54 -16.02
CA ILE A 298 3.73 8.12 -15.67
C ILE A 298 4.71 7.23 -16.46
N GLU A 299 4.76 7.38 -17.79
CA GLU A 299 5.50 6.44 -18.66
C GLU A 299 6.99 6.78 -18.77
N LYS A 300 7.36 8.08 -18.69
CA LYS A 300 8.71 8.56 -18.98
C LYS A 300 9.19 9.65 -18.00
N PRO A 301 9.09 9.46 -16.66
CA PRO A 301 9.43 10.49 -15.67
C PRO A 301 10.88 10.98 -15.76
N LYS A 302 11.82 10.08 -16.06
CA LYS A 302 13.25 10.43 -16.24
C LYS A 302 13.47 11.35 -17.44
N LEU A 303 12.78 11.09 -18.56
CA LEU A 303 12.87 11.94 -19.75
C LEU A 303 12.30 13.34 -19.49
N LEU A 304 11.16 13.41 -18.80
CA LEU A 304 10.54 14.68 -18.39
C LEU A 304 11.47 15.48 -17.48
N TYR A 305 12.13 14.81 -16.52
CA TYR A 305 13.13 15.41 -15.63
C TYR A 305 14.31 16.01 -16.39
N GLU A 306 14.93 15.27 -17.32
CA GLU A 306 16.10 15.77 -18.06
C GLU A 306 15.75 17.04 -18.85
N LYS A 307 14.56 17.10 -19.46
CA LYS A 307 14.10 18.29 -20.18
C LYS A 307 13.76 19.46 -19.28
N LEU A 308 13.22 19.21 -18.09
CA LEU A 308 13.00 20.28 -17.11
C LEU A 308 14.31 20.86 -16.59
N LYS A 309 15.34 20.02 -16.40
CA LYS A 309 16.66 20.45 -15.94
C LYS A 309 17.34 21.44 -16.88
N GLU A 310 17.00 21.43 -18.16
CA GLU A 310 17.47 22.40 -19.17
C GLU A 310 16.90 23.82 -18.94
N LEU A 311 15.80 23.96 -18.18
CA LEU A 311 15.13 25.24 -17.93
C LEU A 311 15.61 25.89 -16.62
N ARG A 312 15.85 27.20 -16.66
CA ARG A 312 16.16 28.00 -15.45
C ARG A 312 14.88 28.60 -14.86
N PRO A 313 14.60 28.41 -13.55
CA PRO A 313 13.42 28.94 -12.88
C PRO A 313 13.52 30.46 -12.66
N ASN A 314 13.28 31.25 -13.70
CA ASN A 314 13.27 32.71 -13.61
C ASN A 314 12.08 33.34 -14.33
N LYS A 315 11.81 34.62 -14.05
CA LYS A 315 10.65 35.36 -14.60
C LYS A 315 10.67 35.40 -16.13
N THR A 316 11.83 35.58 -16.75
CA THR A 316 11.97 35.65 -18.22
C THR A 316 11.61 34.33 -18.90
N THR A 317 12.19 33.21 -18.43
CA THR A 317 11.88 31.87 -18.94
C THR A 317 10.40 31.54 -18.73
N PHE A 318 9.87 31.87 -17.55
CA PHE A 318 8.46 31.65 -17.21
C PHE A 318 7.52 32.41 -18.13
N GLU A 319 7.75 33.70 -18.34
CA GLU A 319 6.88 34.53 -19.16
C GLU A 319 6.92 34.09 -20.63
N LYS A 320 8.12 33.75 -21.15
CA LYS A 320 8.26 33.18 -22.49
C LYS A 320 7.42 31.91 -22.66
N ILE A 321 7.55 30.95 -21.74
CA ILE A 321 6.79 29.70 -21.77
C ILE A 321 5.29 29.96 -21.63
N ARG A 322 4.87 30.88 -20.75
CA ARG A 322 3.47 31.26 -20.54
C ARG A 322 2.83 31.78 -21.84
N LEU A 323 3.53 32.65 -22.58
CA LEU A 323 3.05 33.19 -23.85
C LEU A 323 2.93 32.10 -24.92
N ILE A 324 3.90 31.18 -25.01
CA ILE A 324 3.83 30.04 -25.92
C ILE A 324 2.62 29.15 -25.59
N LEU A 325 2.40 28.83 -24.31
CA LEU A 325 1.24 28.04 -23.88
C LEU A 325 -0.09 28.74 -24.18
N ASN A 326 -0.13 30.07 -24.17
CA ASN A 326 -1.29 30.85 -24.57
C ASN A 326 -1.58 30.76 -26.07
N ASP A 327 -0.54 30.73 -26.89
CA ASP A 327 -0.70 30.49 -28.32
C ASP A 327 -1.10 29.04 -28.64
N VAL A 328 -0.60 28.06 -27.86
CA VAL A 328 -1.07 26.67 -27.92
C VAL A 328 -2.54 26.57 -27.54
N TRP A 329 -2.95 27.19 -26.43
CA TRP A 329 -4.35 27.22 -25.99
C TRP A 329 -5.27 27.86 -27.03
N LYS A 330 -4.82 28.94 -27.68
CA LYS A 330 -5.53 29.60 -28.78
C LYS A 330 -5.42 28.86 -30.11
N LYS A 331 -4.81 27.67 -30.14
CA LYS A 331 -4.59 26.84 -31.33
C LYS A 331 -3.80 27.54 -32.45
N LYS A 332 -2.98 28.53 -32.11
CA LYS A 332 -2.09 29.24 -33.05
C LYS A 332 -0.79 28.48 -33.30
N VAL A 333 -0.32 27.74 -32.30
CA VAL A 333 0.91 26.96 -32.33
C VAL A 333 0.61 25.55 -31.87
N LYS A 334 1.26 24.56 -32.48
CA LYS A 334 1.25 23.17 -32.01
C LYS A 334 2.66 22.77 -31.60
N LEU A 335 2.84 22.47 -30.31
CA LEU A 335 4.10 21.93 -29.80
C LEU A 335 4.12 20.40 -29.96
N ASP A 336 5.32 19.82 -30.00
CA ASP A 336 5.45 18.39 -29.85
C ASP A 336 4.99 17.96 -28.44
N PRO A 337 4.53 16.70 -28.27
CA PRO A 337 3.97 16.23 -27.00
C PRO A 337 4.91 16.37 -25.80
N LEU A 338 6.22 16.15 -25.99
CA LEU A 338 7.19 16.21 -24.89
C LEU A 338 7.41 17.66 -24.45
N THR A 339 7.66 18.57 -25.40
CA THR A 339 7.82 20.00 -25.09
C THR A 339 6.57 20.57 -24.43
N LEU A 340 5.37 20.19 -24.89
CA LEU A 340 4.11 20.59 -24.28
C LEU A 340 4.02 20.14 -22.81
N ALA A 341 4.39 18.90 -22.51
CA ALA A 341 4.40 18.37 -21.14
C ALA A 341 5.40 19.13 -20.24
N VAL A 342 6.62 19.38 -20.75
CA VAL A 342 7.67 20.12 -20.04
C VAL A 342 7.21 21.55 -19.73
N TYR A 343 6.68 22.25 -20.73
CA TYR A 343 6.23 23.64 -20.59
C TYR A 343 5.03 23.74 -19.66
N TYR A 344 4.08 22.81 -19.77
CA TYR A 344 2.93 22.72 -18.89
C TYR A 344 3.37 22.59 -17.43
N VAL A 345 4.14 21.57 -17.07
CA VAL A 345 4.51 21.33 -15.67
C VAL A 345 5.42 22.43 -15.11
N TYR A 346 6.31 22.98 -15.94
CA TYR A 346 7.14 24.13 -15.57
C TYR A 346 6.27 25.36 -15.23
N ASN A 347 5.37 25.76 -16.13
CA ASN A 347 4.51 26.91 -15.91
C ASN A 347 3.54 26.67 -14.73
N PHE A 348 2.92 25.50 -14.67
CA PHE A 348 1.90 25.18 -13.70
C PHE A 348 2.47 25.14 -12.27
N ASN A 349 3.59 24.46 -12.06
CA ASN A 349 4.19 24.34 -10.73
C ASN A 349 4.96 25.59 -10.28
N LEU A 350 5.33 26.49 -11.19
CA LEU A 350 5.98 27.76 -10.83
C LEU A 350 4.99 28.94 -10.67
N SER A 351 3.70 28.69 -10.93
CA SER A 351 2.64 29.69 -10.79
C SER A 351 2.23 29.95 -9.33
N TYR A 352 1.77 31.18 -9.06
CA TYR A 352 1.09 31.57 -7.83
C TYR A 352 -0.31 30.97 -7.81
N GLY A 353 -0.54 30.04 -6.88
CA GLY A 353 -1.62 29.08 -7.03
C GLY A 353 -1.32 28.20 -8.27
N PRO A 354 -1.31 26.86 -8.14
CA PRO A 354 -1.13 26.03 -9.33
C PRO A 354 -2.22 26.35 -10.35
N GLY A 355 -1.81 26.87 -11.50
CA GLY A 355 -2.73 27.46 -12.47
C GLY A 355 -2.09 27.46 -13.85
N PHE A 356 -2.83 26.91 -14.82
CA PHE A 356 -2.39 26.89 -16.20
C PHE A 356 -2.36 28.33 -16.73
N MET A 357 -1.21 28.75 -17.25
CA MET A 357 -0.94 30.12 -17.69
C MET A 357 -1.09 31.19 -16.59
N GLY A 358 -0.82 30.79 -15.34
CA GLY A 358 -0.85 31.69 -14.20
C GLY A 358 0.31 32.68 -14.13
N TRP A 359 0.37 33.42 -13.04
CA TRP A 359 1.44 34.37 -12.76
C TRP A 359 2.59 33.68 -12.02
N SER A 360 3.83 34.00 -12.34
CA SER A 360 4.98 33.42 -11.64
C SER A 360 4.96 33.77 -10.15
N SER A 361 5.42 32.86 -9.30
CA SER A 361 5.60 33.13 -7.87
C SER A 361 7.07 33.07 -7.49
N GLU A 362 7.56 34.15 -6.87
CA GLU A 362 8.97 34.26 -6.46
C GLU A 362 9.40 33.13 -5.52
N ILE A 363 8.48 32.64 -4.68
CA ILE A 363 8.71 31.49 -3.80
C ILE A 363 9.07 30.22 -4.59
N TYR A 364 8.47 30.01 -5.77
CA TYR A 364 8.69 28.81 -6.58
C TYR A 364 9.78 29.00 -7.62
N LEU A 365 10.10 30.23 -8.01
CA LEU A 365 11.26 30.56 -8.86
C LEU A 365 12.62 30.38 -8.15
N ASP A 366 12.65 29.91 -6.92
CA ASP A 366 13.88 29.54 -6.22
C ASP A 366 14.51 28.27 -6.82
N ASP A 367 15.80 28.33 -7.13
CA ASP A 367 16.56 27.24 -7.77
C ASP A 367 16.58 25.96 -6.93
N LYS A 368 16.74 26.07 -5.60
CA LYS A 368 16.76 24.89 -4.71
C LYS A 368 15.39 24.21 -4.67
N ARG A 369 14.31 24.98 -4.57
CA ARG A 369 12.93 24.45 -4.61
C ARG A 369 12.61 23.82 -5.96
N TYR A 370 13.00 24.48 -7.06
CA TYR A 370 12.82 23.93 -8.40
C TYR A 370 13.53 22.58 -8.57
N LYS A 371 14.79 22.49 -8.14
CA LYS A 371 15.56 21.22 -8.15
C LYS A 371 14.86 20.11 -7.37
N ARG A 372 14.39 20.38 -6.15
CA ARG A 372 13.62 19.39 -5.36
C ARG A 372 12.33 18.95 -6.06
N MET A 373 11.63 19.89 -6.69
CA MET A 373 10.40 19.61 -7.41
C MET A 373 10.65 18.68 -8.60
N ILE A 374 11.69 18.92 -9.40
CA ILE A 374 11.98 18.05 -10.55
C ILE A 374 12.54 16.67 -10.10
N GLU A 375 13.23 16.56 -8.97
CA GLU A 375 13.59 15.25 -8.41
C GLU A 375 12.35 14.43 -8.02
N ASN A 376 11.28 15.06 -7.51
CA ASN A 376 10.03 14.36 -7.27
C ASN A 376 9.38 13.85 -8.56
N ILE A 377 9.51 14.59 -9.67
CA ILE A 377 9.08 14.17 -11.00
C ILE A 377 9.86 12.94 -11.46
N LYS A 378 11.19 12.94 -11.27
CA LYS A 378 12.09 11.84 -11.66
C LYS A 378 11.78 10.53 -10.94
N ASN A 379 11.50 10.61 -9.63
CA ASN A 379 11.31 9.44 -8.76
C ASN A 379 9.84 8.98 -8.69
N PHE A 380 8.98 9.53 -9.54
CA PHE A 380 7.57 9.17 -9.56
C PHE A 380 7.37 7.75 -10.09
N ASN A 381 6.79 6.89 -9.25
CA ASN A 381 6.35 5.55 -9.64
C ASN A 381 4.95 5.31 -9.04
N PRO A 382 3.88 5.43 -9.84
CA PRO A 382 2.51 5.25 -9.38
C PRO A 382 2.05 3.78 -9.45
N LYS A 383 2.88 2.83 -9.91
CA LYS A 383 2.49 1.44 -10.20
C LYS A 383 1.45 1.33 -11.33
N ASN A 384 0.29 0.75 -11.07
CA ASN A 384 -0.72 0.39 -12.08
C ASN A 384 -1.70 1.54 -12.37
N LEU A 385 -1.15 2.68 -12.79
CA LEU A 385 -1.90 3.89 -13.11
C LEU A 385 -1.71 4.26 -14.57
N LYS A 386 -2.81 4.56 -15.27
CA LYS A 386 -2.78 5.22 -16.59
C LYS A 386 -3.75 6.39 -16.64
N VAL A 387 -3.51 7.33 -17.54
CA VAL A 387 -4.36 8.52 -17.73
C VAL A 387 -4.66 8.70 -19.23
N GLU A 388 -5.94 8.88 -19.55
CA GLU A 388 -6.43 9.09 -20.92
C GLU A 388 -7.27 10.38 -21.03
N CYS A 389 -7.53 10.84 -22.26
CA CYS A 389 -8.26 12.08 -22.52
C CYS A 389 -9.65 11.77 -23.10
N VAL A 390 -10.67 11.66 -22.25
CA VAL A 390 -12.03 11.25 -22.65
C VAL A 390 -13.07 11.99 -21.80
N ASP A 391 -14.18 12.38 -22.42
CA ASP A 391 -15.32 12.98 -21.72
C ASP A 391 -15.96 11.98 -20.74
N PHE A 392 -16.26 12.44 -19.52
CA PHE A 392 -16.77 11.61 -18.44
C PHE A 392 -18.06 10.85 -18.82
N ARG A 393 -18.88 11.39 -19.73
CA ARG A 393 -20.12 10.72 -20.18
C ARG A 393 -19.80 9.40 -20.88
N ASN A 394 -18.75 9.38 -21.70
CA ASN A 394 -18.30 8.18 -22.39
C ASN A 394 -17.57 7.24 -21.44
N VAL A 395 -16.76 7.78 -20.53
CA VAL A 395 -16.07 6.99 -19.49
C VAL A 395 -17.07 6.18 -18.67
N ILE A 396 -18.07 6.83 -18.07
CA ILE A 396 -19.04 6.15 -17.19
C ILE A 396 -19.86 5.11 -17.99
N LYS A 397 -20.25 5.43 -19.23
CA LYS A 397 -20.97 4.49 -20.11
C LYS A 397 -20.15 3.25 -20.49
N ASN A 398 -18.84 3.38 -20.65
CA ASN A 398 -17.95 2.29 -21.05
C ASN A 398 -17.46 1.46 -19.86
N HIS A 399 -17.57 1.99 -18.64
CA HIS A 399 -17.05 1.40 -17.42
C HIS A 399 -18.14 1.02 -16.40
N GLN A 400 -19.34 0.61 -16.86
CA GLN A 400 -20.55 0.44 -16.02
C GLN A 400 -20.40 -0.47 -14.79
N ASN A 401 -19.45 -1.42 -14.82
CA ASN A 401 -19.21 -2.38 -13.75
C ASN A 401 -17.95 -2.08 -12.92
N ASP A 402 -17.13 -1.11 -13.34
CA ASP A 402 -15.94 -0.71 -12.59
C ASP A 402 -16.34 0.24 -11.44
N PHE A 403 -15.58 0.21 -10.35
CA PHE A 403 -15.78 1.14 -9.25
C PHE A 403 -15.29 2.54 -9.64
N LEU A 404 -16.11 3.57 -9.42
CA LEU A 404 -15.75 4.93 -9.80
C LEU A 404 -15.22 5.75 -8.61
N TYR A 405 -14.19 6.53 -8.86
CA TYR A 405 -13.90 7.72 -8.04
C TYR A 405 -14.16 8.97 -8.85
N CYS A 406 -15.03 9.85 -8.38
CA CYS A 406 -15.41 11.07 -9.09
C CYS A 406 -15.03 12.31 -8.27
N ASP A 407 -14.25 13.21 -8.86
CA ASP A 407 -13.98 14.55 -8.33
C ASP A 407 -14.27 15.62 -9.39
N PRO A 408 -15.55 15.77 -9.78
CA PRO A 408 -15.93 16.69 -10.82
C PRO A 408 -15.71 18.15 -10.41
N PRO A 409 -15.77 19.06 -11.40
CA PRO A 409 -15.80 20.49 -11.16
C PRO A 409 -16.98 20.86 -10.26
N TYR A 410 -16.74 21.73 -9.28
CA TYR A 410 -17.76 22.14 -8.32
C TYR A 410 -18.90 22.92 -8.95
N TYR A 411 -20.08 22.75 -8.36
CA TYR A 411 -21.29 23.47 -8.71
C TYR A 411 -21.21 24.94 -8.27
N ILE A 412 -21.54 25.86 -9.18
CA ILE A 412 -21.44 27.32 -8.99
C ILE A 412 -22.84 27.98 -9.06
N GLY A 413 -23.90 27.25 -8.67
CA GLY A 413 -25.25 27.79 -8.63
C GLY A 413 -25.49 28.78 -7.47
N LYS A 414 -26.73 29.29 -7.41
CA LYS A 414 -27.14 30.38 -6.48
C LYS A 414 -26.96 30.06 -5.00
N ASP A 415 -27.04 28.78 -4.63
CA ASP A 415 -26.92 28.25 -3.28
C ASP A 415 -25.51 27.67 -2.99
N SER A 416 -24.57 27.82 -3.93
CA SER A 416 -23.18 27.44 -3.73
C SER A 416 -22.38 28.57 -3.08
N LYS A 417 -21.56 28.23 -2.09
CA LYS A 417 -20.55 29.14 -1.53
C LYS A 417 -19.38 29.39 -2.51
N MET A 418 -19.31 28.63 -3.61
CA MET A 418 -18.34 28.82 -4.68
C MET A 418 -18.85 29.82 -5.70
N PHE A 419 -18.15 30.94 -5.87
CA PHE A 419 -18.55 32.02 -6.78
C PHE A 419 -17.85 31.98 -8.15
N ARG A 420 -16.76 31.20 -8.29
CA ARG A 420 -15.98 31.08 -9.54
C ARG A 420 -15.33 29.72 -9.67
N GLY A 421 -15.20 29.25 -10.92
CA GLY A 421 -14.47 28.04 -11.25
C GLY A 421 -13.00 28.13 -10.87
N ILE A 422 -12.40 27.02 -10.47
CA ILE A 422 -11.04 26.95 -9.95
C ILE A 422 -10.13 26.13 -10.87
N TYR A 423 -10.67 25.20 -11.67
CA TYR A 423 -9.89 24.27 -12.49
C TYR A 423 -9.85 24.64 -13.99
N PRO A 424 -8.70 24.44 -14.69
CA PRO A 424 -7.35 24.33 -14.12
C PRO A 424 -6.86 25.71 -13.62
N MET A 425 -7.58 26.79 -13.96
CA MET A 425 -7.40 28.13 -13.42
C MET A 425 -8.68 28.97 -13.61
N ARG A 426 -8.91 29.97 -12.75
CA ARG A 426 -10.13 30.83 -12.75
C ARG A 426 -10.50 31.48 -14.08
N ASN A 427 -9.53 31.72 -14.96
CA ASN A 427 -9.73 32.43 -16.22
C ASN A 427 -9.78 31.48 -17.43
N ILE A 428 -9.66 30.16 -17.21
CA ILE A 428 -9.66 29.15 -18.25
C ILE A 428 -10.72 28.12 -17.87
N PRO A 429 -11.99 28.32 -18.27
CA PRO A 429 -13.10 27.55 -17.75
C PRO A 429 -13.26 26.22 -18.48
N VAL A 430 -12.19 25.42 -18.60
CA VAL A 430 -12.24 24.08 -19.23
C VAL A 430 -13.28 23.20 -18.53
N HIS A 431 -13.39 23.37 -17.22
CA HIS A 431 -14.10 22.46 -16.34
C HIS A 431 -15.42 23.01 -15.77
N HIS A 432 -15.63 24.32 -15.73
CA HIS A 432 -16.70 24.90 -14.90
C HIS A 432 -17.84 25.57 -15.66
N ASN A 433 -17.58 26.21 -16.78
CA ASN A 433 -18.65 26.89 -17.52
C ASN A 433 -19.44 25.85 -18.32
N GLY A 434 -20.68 25.59 -17.90
CA GLY A 434 -21.54 24.62 -18.57
C GLY A 434 -21.21 23.16 -18.24
N PHE A 435 -20.57 22.89 -17.09
CA PHE A 435 -20.41 21.50 -16.66
C PHE A 435 -21.79 20.87 -16.44
N PRO A 436 -22.09 19.72 -17.07
CA PRO A 436 -23.42 19.11 -17.06
C PRO A 436 -23.68 18.31 -15.76
N HIS A 437 -23.87 19.02 -14.64
CA HIS A 437 -24.01 18.41 -13.31
C HIS A 437 -25.16 17.40 -13.22
N GLU A 438 -26.30 17.68 -13.86
CA GLU A 438 -27.47 16.78 -13.91
C GLU A 438 -27.14 15.49 -14.67
N ALA A 439 -26.48 15.60 -15.83
CA ALA A 439 -26.08 14.43 -16.60
C ALA A 439 -25.10 13.53 -15.83
N LEU A 440 -24.19 14.11 -15.02
CA LEU A 440 -23.36 13.33 -14.12
C LEU A 440 -24.20 12.59 -13.07
N GLY A 441 -25.15 13.30 -12.44
CA GLY A 441 -26.09 12.70 -11.50
C GLY A 441 -26.84 11.51 -12.10
N ASP A 442 -27.44 11.69 -13.28
CA ASP A 442 -28.19 10.64 -13.98
C ASP A 442 -27.33 9.42 -14.33
N LEU A 443 -26.08 9.65 -14.78
CA LEU A 443 -25.15 8.57 -15.06
C LEU A 443 -24.76 7.80 -13.80
N LEU A 444 -24.48 8.50 -12.69
CA LEU A 444 -24.12 7.86 -11.42
C LEU A 444 -25.28 7.09 -10.80
N LYS A 445 -26.53 7.58 -10.92
CA LYS A 445 -27.73 6.86 -10.45
C LYS A 445 -27.89 5.49 -11.11
N ASN A 446 -27.60 5.42 -12.40
CA ASN A 446 -27.70 4.21 -13.20
C ASN A 446 -26.45 3.33 -13.15
N HIS A 447 -25.35 3.80 -12.55
CA HIS A 447 -24.10 3.06 -12.46
C HIS A 447 -24.23 1.81 -11.57
N LYS A 448 -23.57 0.70 -11.97
CA LYS A 448 -23.65 -0.59 -11.26
C LYS A 448 -22.43 -0.87 -10.41
N GLY A 449 -21.24 -0.49 -10.87
CA GLY A 449 -19.97 -0.76 -10.20
C GLY A 449 -19.74 -0.03 -8.88
N GLY A 450 -20.67 0.82 -8.43
CA GLY A 450 -20.51 1.67 -7.24
C GLY A 450 -19.60 2.86 -7.48
N PHE A 451 -19.65 3.84 -6.58
CA PHE A 451 -18.82 5.05 -6.67
C PHE A 451 -18.55 5.72 -5.32
N VAL A 452 -17.45 6.47 -5.26
CA VAL A 452 -17.25 7.57 -4.32
C VAL A 452 -17.18 8.88 -5.10
N LEU A 453 -17.96 9.87 -4.70
CA LEU A 453 -18.01 11.20 -5.29
C LEU A 453 -17.57 12.24 -4.25
N SER A 454 -16.49 12.96 -4.53
CA SER A 454 -16.08 14.15 -3.79
C SER A 454 -16.67 15.39 -4.44
N TYR A 455 -17.32 16.25 -3.65
CA TYR A 455 -18.05 17.40 -4.19
C TYR A 455 -18.10 18.59 -3.23
N ASN A 456 -18.53 19.77 -3.70
CA ASN A 456 -18.83 20.90 -2.81
C ASN A 456 -20.18 20.75 -2.10
N ASN A 457 -20.17 20.97 -0.78
CA ASN A 457 -21.33 20.85 0.08
C ASN A 457 -22.29 22.04 -0.09
N CYS A 458 -23.39 21.85 -0.82
CA CYS A 458 -24.49 22.82 -0.97
C CYS A 458 -25.86 22.12 -1.10
N PRO A 459 -26.99 22.81 -0.83
CA PRO A 459 -28.33 22.21 -0.86
C PRO A 459 -28.64 21.47 -2.17
N THR A 460 -28.36 22.06 -3.32
CA THR A 460 -28.59 21.44 -4.64
C THR A 460 -27.91 20.08 -4.76
N ILE A 461 -26.66 19.97 -4.31
CA ILE A 461 -25.90 18.72 -4.42
C ILE A 461 -26.37 17.68 -3.42
N ARG A 462 -26.72 18.10 -2.20
CA ARG A 462 -27.34 17.17 -1.22
C ARG A 462 -28.64 16.59 -1.78
N GLU A 463 -29.43 17.40 -2.48
CA GLU A 463 -30.68 16.98 -3.09
C GLU A 463 -30.45 16.06 -4.30
N TYR A 464 -29.50 16.39 -5.19
CA TYR A 464 -29.18 15.58 -6.38
C TYR A 464 -28.80 14.15 -6.04
N TYR A 465 -28.15 13.96 -4.88
CA TYR A 465 -27.60 12.70 -4.42
C TYR A 465 -28.21 12.23 -3.08
N LYS A 466 -29.46 12.63 -2.79
CA LYS A 466 -30.12 12.33 -1.50
C LYS A 466 -30.33 10.84 -1.23
N GLU A 467 -30.44 10.02 -2.27
CA GLU A 467 -30.60 8.57 -2.13
C GLU A 467 -29.29 7.82 -1.75
N PHE A 468 -28.14 8.51 -1.76
CA PHE A 468 -26.83 7.91 -1.47
C PHE A 468 -26.34 8.28 -0.07
N GLN A 469 -25.35 7.53 0.43
CA GLN A 469 -24.75 7.83 1.73
C GLN A 469 -23.92 9.10 1.64
N GLN A 470 -24.15 10.06 2.54
CA GLN A 470 -23.47 11.36 2.55
C GLN A 470 -22.62 11.53 3.81
N PHE A 471 -21.37 11.90 3.62
CA PHE A 471 -20.39 12.15 4.68
C PHE A 471 -19.89 13.59 4.59
N PHE A 472 -19.76 14.26 5.75
CA PHE A 472 -19.42 15.68 5.84
C PHE A 472 -18.10 15.84 6.61
N PRO A 473 -16.96 15.58 5.96
CA PRO A 473 -15.69 15.60 6.66
C PRO A 473 -15.26 17.03 7.00
N SER A 474 -14.89 17.29 8.25
CA SER A 474 -14.38 18.59 8.70
C SER A 474 -12.85 18.64 8.61
N TRP A 475 -12.29 19.34 7.63
CA TRP A 475 -10.85 19.62 7.60
C TRP A 475 -10.54 21.08 7.26
N GLN A 476 -9.46 21.58 7.85
CA GLN A 476 -8.97 22.94 7.59
C GLN A 476 -8.01 22.95 6.40
N TYR A 477 -8.36 23.68 5.34
CA TYR A 477 -7.39 24.02 4.30
C TYR A 477 -6.48 25.16 4.81
N THR A 478 -5.19 24.89 4.94
CA THR A 478 -4.16 25.87 5.36
C THR A 478 -3.93 27.03 4.36
N MET A 479 -4.68 27.08 3.24
CA MET A 479 -4.71 28.17 2.25
C MET A 479 -5.31 29.49 2.78
N GLY A 480 -5.15 29.78 4.07
CA GLY A 480 -5.58 31.01 4.72
C GLY A 480 -4.66 31.49 5.85
N GLN A 481 -3.57 30.76 6.16
CA GLN A 481 -2.62 31.21 7.20
C GLN A 481 -1.53 32.16 6.66
N GLY A 482 -1.49 32.42 5.35
CA GLY A 482 -0.55 33.36 4.72
C GLY A 482 -1.18 34.66 4.20
N GLU A 483 -2.50 34.84 4.30
CA GLU A 483 -3.14 36.11 3.91
C GLU A 483 -3.08 37.11 5.09
N THR A 484 -2.23 38.13 4.97
CA THR A 484 -2.26 39.34 5.80
C THR A 484 -3.43 40.28 5.45
N ARG A 485 -4.34 39.87 4.56
CA ARG A 485 -5.61 40.57 4.36
C ARG A 485 -6.59 40.13 5.44
N ILE A 486 -6.66 40.93 6.49
CA ILE A 486 -7.72 40.90 7.50
C ILE A 486 -9.05 41.14 6.77
N GLY A 487 -9.80 40.07 6.47
CA GLY A 487 -11.19 40.21 6.03
C GLY A 487 -12.03 40.85 7.12
N LEU A 488 -13.08 41.59 6.74
CA LEU A 488 -13.99 42.32 7.66
C LEU A 488 -14.45 41.48 8.86
N ASN A 489 -14.56 40.16 8.73
CA ASN A 489 -14.96 39.24 9.79
C ASN A 489 -13.99 39.15 10.98
N ARG A 490 -12.72 39.58 10.82
CA ARG A 490 -11.73 39.65 11.93
C ARG A 490 -11.79 40.97 12.71
N LYS A 491 -12.48 42.01 12.22
CA LYS A 491 -12.66 43.27 12.97
C LYS A 491 -13.67 43.14 14.12
N ASN A 492 -14.54 42.11 14.11
CA ASN A 492 -15.64 41.97 15.06
C ASN A 492 -15.42 40.90 16.15
N GLY A 493 -14.18 40.70 16.60
CA GLY A 493 -13.91 40.13 17.94
C GLY A 493 -14.21 38.65 18.19
N ASN A 494 -14.72 37.87 17.23
CA ASN A 494 -14.95 36.42 17.44
C ASN A 494 -13.78 35.57 16.91
N GLY A 495 -12.85 35.23 17.81
CA GLY A 495 -11.71 34.34 17.56
C GLY A 495 -12.06 32.87 17.25
N ASN A 496 -13.34 32.50 17.22
CA ASN A 496 -13.81 31.12 17.06
C ASN A 496 -14.53 30.83 15.73
N HIS A 497 -14.36 31.64 14.68
CA HIS A 497 -14.85 31.26 13.35
C HIS A 497 -13.95 30.20 12.70
N VAL A 498 -14.16 28.94 13.08
CA VAL A 498 -13.70 27.78 12.31
C VAL A 498 -14.46 27.80 10.98
N LYS A 499 -13.76 27.99 9.86
CA LYS A 499 -14.38 27.81 8.53
C LYS A 499 -14.75 26.34 8.40
N GLU A 500 -16.04 26.03 8.50
CA GLU A 500 -16.58 24.71 8.18
C GLU A 500 -16.11 24.28 6.78
N SER A 501 -15.69 23.03 6.65
CA SER A 501 -15.34 22.46 5.35
C SER A 501 -16.52 22.55 4.40
N HIS A 502 -16.25 22.92 3.15
CA HIS A 502 -17.26 23.02 2.11
C HIS A 502 -17.31 21.76 1.25
N GLU A 503 -16.93 20.60 1.80
CA GLU A 503 -16.86 19.34 1.07
C GLU A 503 -17.89 18.33 1.57
N ILE A 504 -18.41 17.55 0.63
CA ILE A 504 -19.29 16.41 0.86
C ILE A 504 -18.67 15.21 0.13
N ILE A 505 -18.63 14.06 0.79
CA ILE A 505 -18.26 12.78 0.19
C ILE A 505 -19.54 11.96 0.09
N ILE A 506 -19.88 11.51 -1.12
CA ILE A 506 -21.08 10.72 -1.41
C ILE A 506 -20.62 9.32 -1.80
N PHE A 507 -21.25 8.30 -1.25
CA PHE A 507 -20.90 6.90 -1.48
C PHE A 507 -22.12 6.08 -1.92
N CYS A 508 -21.90 5.28 -2.96
CA CYS A 508 -22.80 4.24 -3.42
C CYS A 508 -22.00 2.93 -3.53
N PRO A 509 -22.37 1.87 -2.79
CA PRO A 509 -21.73 0.57 -2.95
C PRO A 509 -22.08 -0.05 -4.33
N PRO A 510 -21.27 -1.00 -4.83
CA PRO A 510 -21.63 -1.76 -6.03
C PRO A 510 -22.99 -2.45 -5.88
N LYS A 511 -23.78 -2.46 -6.94
CA LYS A 511 -25.06 -3.19 -7.00
C LYS A 511 -24.76 -4.67 -7.28
N ASN A 512 -25.34 -5.57 -6.48
CA ASN A 512 -25.21 -7.02 -6.65
C ASN A 512 -25.87 -7.52 -7.93
#